data_AF-A0A2P1G1K0-F1
#
_entry.id   AF-A0A2P1G1K0-F1
#
_cell.length_a   1.000
_cell.length_b   1.000
_cell.length_c   1.000
_cell.angle_alpha   90.00
_cell.angle_beta   90.00
_cell.angle_gamma   90.00
#
_symmetry.space_group_name_H-M   'P 1'
#
loop_
_entity.id
_entity.type
_entity.pdbx_description
1 polymer ?
#
loop_
_entity_poly.entity_id
_entity_poly.type
_entity_poly.pdbx_seq_one_letter_code
_entity_poly.pdbx_strand_id
1 'polypeptide(L)'
;ISLYFIIYILPSSVLGGNCTEEELRKLGMVEDSNFDRESLFKSSHGMGKVGRMHGLKPKPKLESVFEDLEKLFGKHGLGGISKNCLTCFAQSILCVIKNCRGACLKGPCSDDCQNCFKAKCKQALLECIGASDIPNPCKWKDDYLKYKLPDTDEDESEKKGEASGTS
;
A
#
# COMPACT_ATOMS: atom_id res chain seq x y z
N ILE A 1 -0.43 4.29 53.32
CA ILE A 1 -0.20 4.41 51.87
C ILE A 1 -0.93 3.24 51.21
N SER A 2 -2.13 3.47 50.71
CA SER A 2 -2.87 2.46 49.95
C SER A 2 -3.50 3.17 48.76
N LEU A 3 -2.66 3.40 47.75
CA LEU A 3 -3.05 3.93 46.45
C LEU A 3 -3.21 2.75 45.49
N TYR A 4 -4.24 1.94 45.71
CA TYR A 4 -4.78 1.10 44.65
C TYR A 4 -5.72 1.96 43.80
N PHE A 5 -5.16 2.92 43.07
CA PHE A 5 -5.80 3.35 41.84
C PHE A 5 -5.59 2.22 40.85
N ILE A 6 -6.58 1.34 40.80
CA ILE A 6 -6.88 0.48 39.69
C ILE A 6 -7.01 1.42 38.49
N ILE A 7 -5.89 1.66 37.81
CA ILE A 7 -5.91 2.08 36.43
C ILE A 7 -6.54 0.87 35.74
N TYR A 8 -7.85 0.94 35.51
CA TYR A 8 -8.46 0.17 34.44
C TYR A 8 -7.66 0.54 33.20
N ILE A 9 -6.68 -0.30 32.89
CA ILE A 9 -6.00 -0.35 31.62
C ILE A 9 -7.13 -0.65 30.65
N LEU A 10 -7.78 0.41 30.15
CA LEU A 10 -8.38 0.38 28.83
C LEU A 10 -7.29 -0.25 27.97
N PRO A 11 -7.56 -1.37 27.26
CA PRO A 11 -6.61 -1.92 26.32
C PRO A 11 -6.30 -0.79 25.36
N SER A 12 -5.13 -0.22 25.58
CA SER A 12 -4.60 0.91 24.86
C SER A 12 -4.54 0.50 23.41
N SER A 13 -5.53 0.90 22.62
CA SER A 13 -5.39 1.18 21.20
C SER A 13 -4.41 2.36 20.99
N VAL A 14 -3.33 2.45 21.80
CA VAL A 14 -2.28 3.48 21.81
C VAL A 14 -1.21 3.14 20.75
N LEU A 15 -1.60 2.40 19.72
CA LEU A 15 -1.11 2.66 18.38
C LEU A 15 -2.20 3.50 17.71
N GLY A 16 -2.25 4.79 18.04
CA GLY A 16 -3.10 5.77 17.39
C GLY A 16 -2.65 5.95 15.94
N GLY A 17 -3.04 5.01 15.08
CA GLY A 17 -2.74 5.03 13.65
C GLY A 17 -3.76 5.85 12.87
N ASN A 18 -3.38 6.23 11.65
CA ASN A 18 -4.25 6.90 10.70
C ASN A 18 -5.21 5.95 9.97
N CYS A 19 -5.09 4.64 10.21
CA CYS A 19 -5.95 3.61 9.60
C CYS A 19 -6.76 2.89 10.68
N THR A 20 -8.02 2.60 10.36
CA THR A 20 -8.87 1.67 11.09
C THR A 20 -8.52 0.22 10.70
N GLU A 21 -8.86 -0.73 11.56
CA GLU A 21 -8.69 -2.15 11.25
C GLU A 21 -9.50 -2.57 10.00
N GLU A 22 -10.70 -2.01 9.79
CA GLU A 22 -11.51 -2.28 8.60
C GLU A 22 -10.80 -1.87 7.31
N GLU A 23 -10.18 -0.68 7.28
CA GLU A 23 -9.38 -0.22 6.14
C GLU A 23 -8.17 -1.14 5.90
N LEU A 24 -7.47 -1.54 6.96
CA LEU A 24 -6.35 -2.47 6.85
C LEU A 24 -6.80 -3.83 6.33
N ARG A 25 -7.93 -4.36 6.79
CA ARG A 25 -8.52 -5.60 6.29
C ARG A 25 -8.89 -5.50 4.82
N LYS A 26 -9.52 -4.39 4.41
CA LYS A 26 -9.86 -4.12 3.01
C LYS A 26 -8.65 -4.07 2.10
N LEU A 27 -7.49 -3.65 2.61
CA LEU A 27 -6.22 -3.64 1.90
C LEU A 27 -5.46 -4.97 1.97
N GLY A 28 -5.98 -5.97 2.68
CA GLY A 28 -5.31 -7.24 2.94
C GLY A 28 -4.11 -7.13 3.88
N MET A 29 -4.08 -6.13 4.75
CA MET A 29 -2.97 -5.83 5.67
C MET A 29 -3.11 -6.45 7.07
N VAL A 30 -4.12 -7.30 7.27
CA VAL A 30 -4.35 -8.03 8.53
C VAL A 30 -4.34 -9.53 8.25
N GLU A 31 -3.34 -10.24 8.77
CA GLU A 31 -3.16 -11.68 8.58
C GLU A 31 -3.79 -12.45 9.74
N ASP A 32 -5.04 -12.89 9.56
CA ASP A 32 -5.77 -13.74 10.51
C ASP A 32 -6.52 -14.88 9.81
N SER A 33 -7.47 -15.54 10.48
CA SER A 33 -8.22 -16.67 9.92
C SER A 33 -9.05 -16.32 8.68
N ASN A 34 -9.37 -15.04 8.46
CA ASN A 34 -10.13 -14.53 7.32
C ASN A 34 -9.23 -13.73 6.35
N PHE A 35 -7.94 -14.04 6.32
CA PHE A 35 -6.97 -13.31 5.51
C PHE A 35 -7.32 -13.30 4.01
N ASP A 36 -7.58 -12.10 3.49
CA ASP A 36 -7.84 -11.88 2.06
C ASP A 36 -6.52 -11.61 1.30
N ARG A 37 -5.96 -12.70 0.76
CA ARG A 37 -4.74 -12.66 -0.06
C ARG A 37 -4.94 -11.88 -1.36
N GLU A 38 -6.14 -11.89 -1.94
CA GLU A 38 -6.40 -11.18 -3.18
C GLU A 38 -6.35 -9.67 -2.95
N SER A 39 -6.95 -9.18 -1.86
CA SER A 39 -6.86 -7.78 -1.47
C SER A 39 -5.42 -7.34 -1.19
N LEU A 40 -4.59 -8.19 -0.54
CA LEU A 40 -3.17 -7.91 -0.36
C LEU A 40 -2.45 -7.77 -1.72
N PHE A 41 -2.75 -8.65 -2.67
CA PHE A 41 -2.12 -8.62 -4.00
C PHE A 41 -2.55 -7.37 -4.78
N LYS A 42 -3.85 -7.03 -4.76
CA LYS A 42 -4.38 -5.80 -5.39
C LYS A 42 -3.72 -4.55 -4.82
N SER A 43 -3.70 -4.40 -3.50
CA SER A 43 -3.14 -3.22 -2.85
C SER A 43 -1.63 -3.11 -3.10
N SER A 44 -0.89 -4.22 -3.00
CA SER A 44 0.55 -4.27 -3.24
C SER A 44 0.94 -3.99 -4.69
N HIS A 45 0.24 -4.57 -5.67
CA HIS A 45 0.45 -4.26 -7.08
C HIS A 45 0.06 -2.82 -7.41
N GLY A 46 -1.03 -2.32 -6.83
CA GLY A 46 -1.48 -0.94 -6.99
C GLY A 46 -0.42 0.06 -6.51
N MET A 47 0.07 -0.11 -5.28
CA MET A 47 1.17 0.68 -4.74
C MET A 47 2.44 0.55 -5.58
N GLY A 48 2.76 -0.65 -6.05
CA GLY A 48 3.90 -0.89 -6.94
C GLY A 48 3.78 -0.19 -8.28
N LYS A 49 2.58 -0.16 -8.89
CA LYS A 49 2.28 0.54 -10.14
C LYS A 49 2.45 2.05 -9.96
N VAL A 50 1.86 2.63 -8.92
CA VAL A 50 2.03 4.05 -8.56
C VAL A 50 3.50 4.37 -8.28
N GLY A 51 4.20 3.53 -7.52
CA GLY A 51 5.62 3.70 -7.23
C GLY A 51 6.50 3.70 -8.48
N ARG A 52 6.20 2.88 -9.49
CA ARG A 52 6.91 2.90 -10.78
C ARG A 52 6.60 4.16 -11.58
N MET A 53 5.32 4.56 -11.66
CA MET A 53 4.91 5.78 -12.39
C MET A 53 5.60 7.03 -11.83
N HIS A 54 5.68 7.16 -10.52
CA HIS A 54 6.33 8.31 -9.86
C HIS A 54 7.83 8.15 -9.69
N GLY A 55 8.34 6.93 -9.66
CA GLY A 55 9.76 6.64 -9.53
C GLY A 55 10.59 7.19 -10.69
N LEU A 56 10.00 7.40 -11.86
CA LEU A 56 10.68 8.02 -13.02
C LEU A 56 10.78 9.55 -12.91
N LYS A 57 9.97 10.18 -12.06
CA LYS A 57 9.94 11.64 -11.90
C LYS A 57 11.12 12.10 -11.02
N PRO A 58 11.76 13.25 -11.33
CA PRO A 58 12.91 13.73 -10.57
C PRO A 58 12.56 14.13 -9.13
N LYS A 59 11.35 14.65 -8.90
CA LYS A 59 10.83 15.02 -7.58
C LYS A 59 9.33 14.71 -7.50
N PRO A 60 8.94 13.45 -7.23
CA PRO A 60 7.54 13.10 -7.05
C PRO A 60 6.97 13.83 -5.83
N LYS A 61 5.75 14.34 -5.96
CA LYS A 61 5.02 15.06 -4.91
C LYS A 61 4.07 14.09 -4.19
N LEU A 62 3.87 14.29 -2.89
CA LEU A 62 2.99 13.44 -2.09
C LEU A 62 1.55 13.48 -2.59
N GLU A 63 1.07 14.66 -2.95
CA GLU A 63 -0.30 14.89 -3.42
C GLU A 63 -0.57 14.10 -4.70
N SER A 64 0.34 14.14 -5.67
CA SER A 64 0.19 13.39 -6.92
C SER A 64 0.31 11.88 -6.71
N VAL A 65 1.16 11.42 -5.78
CA VAL A 65 1.23 9.99 -5.43
C VAL A 65 -0.08 9.54 -4.77
N PHE A 66 -0.63 10.38 -3.89
CA PHE A 66 -1.90 10.14 -3.23
C PHE A 66 -3.05 10.05 -4.24
N GLU A 67 -3.20 11.03 -5.13
CA GLU A 67 -4.28 11.08 -6.12
C GLU A 67 -4.27 9.86 -7.05
N ASP A 68 -3.09 9.48 -7.55
CA ASP A 68 -2.95 8.31 -8.41
C ASP A 68 -3.23 7.00 -7.65
N LEU A 69 -2.85 6.93 -6.37
CA LEU A 69 -3.15 5.78 -5.53
C LEU A 69 -4.65 5.68 -5.22
N GLU A 70 -5.29 6.79 -4.87
CA GLU A 70 -6.74 6.88 -4.62
C GLU A 70 -7.53 6.45 -5.84
N LYS A 71 -7.18 7.00 -7.02
CA LYS A 71 -7.82 6.63 -8.29
C LYS A 71 -7.66 5.15 -8.59
N LEU A 72 -6.45 4.61 -8.46
CA LEU A 72 -6.19 3.19 -8.73
C LEU A 72 -6.94 2.29 -7.74
N PHE A 73 -6.93 2.62 -6.45
CA PHE A 73 -7.63 1.85 -5.44
C PHE A 73 -9.15 1.89 -5.67
N GLY A 74 -9.70 3.05 -5.98
CA GLY A 74 -11.11 3.21 -6.36
C GLY A 74 -11.51 2.28 -7.52
N LYS A 75 -10.70 2.26 -8.59
CA LYS A 75 -10.93 1.40 -9.76
C LYS A 75 -10.94 -0.09 -9.45
N HIS A 76 -10.05 -0.55 -8.58
CA HIS A 76 -9.89 -1.98 -8.28
C HIS A 76 -10.64 -2.45 -7.02
N GLY A 77 -11.71 -1.75 -6.63
CA GLY A 77 -12.56 -2.16 -5.50
C GLY A 77 -11.95 -1.94 -4.11
N LEU A 78 -10.82 -1.22 -4.04
CA LEU A 78 -10.14 -0.83 -2.80
C LEU A 78 -10.47 0.61 -2.38
N GLY A 79 -11.54 1.21 -2.93
CA GLY A 79 -11.99 2.56 -2.54
C GLY A 79 -12.51 2.64 -1.11
N GLY A 80 -12.85 3.83 -0.63
CA GLY A 80 -13.39 4.04 0.72
C GLY A 80 -12.34 3.97 1.85
N ILE A 81 -11.05 3.94 1.50
CA ILE A 81 -9.97 4.18 2.45
C ILE A 81 -9.92 5.67 2.74
N SER A 82 -9.85 6.03 4.02
CA SER A 82 -9.78 7.42 4.46
C SER A 82 -8.52 8.09 3.93
N LYS A 83 -8.62 9.42 3.75
CA LYS A 83 -7.50 10.25 3.29
C LYS A 83 -6.26 10.09 4.18
N ASN A 84 -6.44 10.03 5.51
CA ASN A 84 -5.32 9.92 6.44
C ASN A 84 -4.61 8.57 6.30
N CYS A 85 -5.38 7.47 6.23
CA CYS A 85 -4.82 6.13 6.04
C CYS A 85 -4.10 6.02 4.69
N LEU A 86 -4.73 6.47 3.60
CA LEU A 86 -4.14 6.42 2.28
C LEU A 86 -2.87 7.27 2.15
N THR A 87 -2.80 8.38 2.90
CA THR A 87 -1.58 9.22 2.99
C THR A 87 -0.38 8.44 3.52
N CYS A 88 -0.56 7.52 4.48
CA CYS A 88 0.53 6.68 4.98
C CYS A 88 1.13 5.79 3.88
N PHE A 89 0.28 5.20 3.04
CA PHE A 89 0.74 4.38 1.91
C PHE A 89 1.43 5.23 0.84
N ALA A 90 0.92 6.43 0.54
CA ALA A 90 1.57 7.37 -0.37
C ALA A 90 2.97 7.80 0.14
N GLN A 91 3.10 8.08 1.44
CA GLN A 91 4.39 8.37 2.08
C GLN A 91 5.36 7.18 2.02
N SER A 92 4.86 5.96 2.24
CA SER A 92 5.66 4.73 2.09
C SER A 92 6.16 4.54 0.65
N ILE A 93 5.32 4.78 -0.35
CA ILE A 93 5.72 4.77 -1.77
C ILE A 93 6.85 5.78 -2.02
N LEU A 94 6.71 7.02 -1.53
CA LEU A 94 7.75 8.04 -1.65
C LEU A 94 9.04 7.63 -0.94
N CYS A 95 8.94 6.99 0.23
CA CYS A 95 10.11 6.47 0.93
C CYS A 95 10.84 5.43 0.08
N VAL A 96 10.13 4.49 -0.54
CA VAL A 96 10.71 3.47 -1.42
C VAL A 96 11.34 4.10 -2.66
N ILE A 97 10.67 5.07 -3.30
CA ILE A 97 11.23 5.79 -4.45
C ILE A 97 12.53 6.50 -4.08
N LYS A 98 12.57 7.16 -2.91
CA LYS A 98 13.73 7.94 -2.46
C LYS A 98 14.90 7.07 -2.02
N ASN A 99 14.62 6.00 -1.27
CA ASN A 99 15.66 5.27 -0.54
C ASN A 99 15.96 3.88 -1.11
N CYS A 100 15.01 3.28 -1.84
CA CYS A 100 15.08 1.87 -2.25
C CYS A 100 14.96 1.63 -3.75
N ARG A 101 14.82 2.69 -4.57
CA ARG A 101 14.65 2.55 -6.03
C ARG A 101 15.70 1.65 -6.66
N GLY A 102 16.98 1.85 -6.34
CA GLY A 102 18.08 1.02 -6.87
C GLY A 102 17.97 -0.45 -6.47
N ALA A 103 17.70 -0.71 -5.19
CA ALA A 103 17.54 -2.06 -4.65
C ALA A 103 16.33 -2.80 -5.25
N CYS A 104 15.27 -2.06 -5.60
CA CYS A 104 14.05 -2.59 -6.18
C CYS A 104 14.04 -2.71 -7.71
N LEU A 105 15.14 -2.35 -8.40
CA LEU A 105 15.23 -2.46 -9.87
C LEU A 105 15.03 -3.89 -10.38
N LYS A 106 15.51 -4.89 -9.63
CA LYS A 106 15.37 -6.32 -9.98
C LYS A 106 13.97 -6.87 -9.69
N GLY A 107 13.09 -6.07 -9.10
CA GLY A 107 11.71 -6.44 -8.77
C GLY A 107 11.40 -6.32 -7.29
N PRO A 108 10.09 -6.30 -6.93
CA PRO A 108 9.64 -6.04 -5.57
C PRO A 108 9.99 -7.18 -4.60
N CYS A 109 10.14 -8.41 -5.08
CA CYS A 109 10.47 -9.59 -4.26
C CYS A 109 11.94 -10.02 -4.37
N SER A 110 12.84 -9.11 -4.75
CA SER A 110 14.29 -9.33 -4.57
C SER A 110 14.65 -9.11 -3.10
N ASP A 111 15.65 -9.85 -2.61
CA ASP A 111 16.11 -9.70 -1.22
C ASP A 111 16.62 -8.28 -0.95
N ASP A 112 17.33 -7.67 -1.91
CA ASP A 112 17.80 -6.28 -1.85
C ASP A 112 16.63 -5.31 -1.61
N CYS A 113 15.55 -5.44 -2.38
CA CYS A 113 14.37 -4.57 -2.26
C CYS A 113 13.67 -4.76 -0.90
N GLN A 114 13.45 -6.02 -0.54
CA GLN A 114 12.76 -6.38 0.70
C GLN A 114 13.54 -5.91 1.94
N ASN A 115 14.86 -6.08 1.94
CA ASN A 115 15.73 -5.64 3.02
C ASN A 115 15.81 -4.10 3.08
N CYS A 116 15.87 -3.43 1.93
CA CYS A 116 15.83 -1.96 1.91
C CYS A 116 14.52 -1.43 2.49
N PHE A 117 13.37 -1.96 2.06
CA PHE A 117 12.07 -1.55 2.60
C PHE A 117 11.99 -1.76 4.11
N LYS A 118 12.36 -2.95 4.60
CA LYS A 118 12.41 -3.26 6.04
C LYS A 118 13.28 -2.27 6.81
N ALA A 119 14.45 -1.93 6.28
CA ALA A 119 15.43 -1.08 6.96
C ALA A 119 15.12 0.42 6.89
N LYS A 120 14.41 0.89 5.85
CA LYS A 120 14.26 2.33 5.56
C LYS A 120 12.84 2.86 5.65
N CYS A 121 11.83 2.03 5.40
CA CYS A 121 10.46 2.49 5.15
C CYS A 121 9.40 1.78 6.00
N LYS A 122 9.62 0.50 6.36
CA LYS A 122 8.62 -0.32 7.04
C LYS A 122 8.18 0.27 8.38
N GLN A 123 9.13 0.68 9.22
CA GLN A 123 8.82 1.19 10.57
C GLN A 123 7.92 2.43 10.52
N ALA A 124 8.25 3.42 9.69
CA ALA A 124 7.45 4.64 9.54
C ALA A 124 6.05 4.34 8.98
N LEU A 125 5.92 3.36 8.06
CA LEU A 125 4.62 2.91 7.59
C LEU A 125 3.80 2.31 8.73
N LEU A 126 4.38 1.36 9.48
CA LEU A 126 3.73 0.67 10.60
C LEU A 126 3.22 1.64 11.66
N GLU A 127 4.06 2.60 12.05
CA GLU A 127 3.69 3.68 12.97
C GLU A 127 2.54 4.53 12.41
N CYS A 128 2.60 4.90 11.13
CA CYS A 128 1.58 5.73 10.51
C CYS A 128 0.22 5.03 10.43
N ILE A 129 0.19 3.74 10.09
CA ILE A 129 -1.06 2.97 9.98
C ILE A 129 -1.53 2.38 11.31
N GLY A 130 -0.72 2.46 12.37
CA GLY A 130 -1.06 1.91 13.69
C GLY A 130 -1.01 0.39 13.77
N ALA A 131 -0.12 -0.26 13.01
CA ALA A 131 0.02 -1.72 13.00
C ALA A 131 1.38 -2.15 13.55
N SER A 132 1.45 -3.30 14.21
CA SER A 132 2.71 -3.89 14.67
C SER A 132 3.47 -4.62 13.55
N ASP A 133 2.73 -5.16 12.57
CA ASP A 133 3.29 -5.76 11.37
C ASP A 133 2.25 -5.73 10.23
N ILE A 134 2.71 -5.98 9.00
CA ILE A 134 1.86 -6.17 7.83
C ILE A 134 2.29 -7.42 7.05
N PRO A 135 1.35 -8.17 6.45
CA PRO A 135 1.68 -9.31 5.62
C PRO A 135 2.49 -8.88 4.40
N ASN A 136 3.43 -9.75 4.01
CA ASN A 136 4.29 -9.52 2.86
C ASN A 136 3.78 -10.35 1.67
N PRO A 137 3.39 -9.73 0.54
CA PRO A 137 2.90 -10.48 -0.62
C PRO A 137 3.95 -11.44 -1.19
N CYS A 138 5.25 -11.15 -1.00
CA CYS A 138 6.34 -12.02 -1.43
C CYS A 138 6.44 -13.34 -0.64
N LYS A 139 5.64 -13.55 0.42
CA LYS A 139 5.42 -14.89 1.00
C LYS A 139 4.89 -15.88 -0.05
N TRP A 140 4.11 -15.38 -1.01
CA TRP A 140 3.59 -16.13 -2.16
C TRP A 140 4.18 -15.62 -3.47
N LYS A 141 5.52 -15.50 -3.51
CA LYS A 141 6.26 -14.86 -4.60
C LYS A 141 5.82 -15.29 -6.00
N ASP A 142 5.67 -16.59 -6.25
CA ASP A 142 5.34 -17.10 -7.59
C ASP A 142 3.94 -16.67 -8.05
N ASP A 143 2.96 -16.66 -7.15
CA ASP A 143 1.60 -16.20 -7.42
C ASP A 143 1.59 -14.66 -7.56
N TYR A 144 2.25 -13.98 -6.62
CA TYR A 144 2.27 -12.52 -6.58
C TYR A 144 2.93 -11.91 -7.82
N LEU A 145 4.07 -12.45 -8.26
CA LEU A 145 4.76 -11.91 -9.44
C LEU A 145 4.00 -12.17 -10.76
N LYS A 146 3.13 -13.19 -10.80
CA LYS A 146 2.27 -13.49 -11.95
C LYS A 146 0.92 -12.76 -11.90
N TYR A 147 0.52 -12.29 -10.72
CA TYR A 147 -0.73 -11.58 -10.52
C TYR A 147 -0.79 -10.32 -11.40
N LYS A 148 -1.94 -10.10 -12.02
CA LYS A 148 -2.26 -8.89 -12.78
C LYS A 148 -3.45 -8.22 -12.11
N LEU A 149 -3.40 -6.91 -11.96
CA LEU A 149 -4.58 -6.14 -11.56
C LEU A 149 -5.70 -6.43 -12.58
N PRO A 150 -6.90 -6.81 -12.14
CA PRO A 150 -8.00 -7.10 -13.04
C PRO A 150 -8.34 -5.85 -13.85
N ASP A 151 -8.54 -6.02 -15.16
CA ASP A 151 -8.98 -4.94 -16.04
C ASP A 151 -10.34 -4.39 -15.56
N THR A 152 -10.52 -3.07 -15.65
CA THR A 152 -11.80 -2.42 -15.36
C THR A 152 -12.48 -1.97 -16.65
N ASP A 153 -13.81 -1.85 -16.67
CA ASP A 153 -14.58 -1.43 -17.86
C ASP A 153 -14.12 -0.06 -18.43
N GLU A 154 -13.48 0.77 -17.58
CA GLU A 154 -12.86 2.04 -17.98
C GLU A 154 -11.58 1.86 -18.81
N ASP A 155 -10.77 0.82 -18.54
CA ASP A 155 -9.54 0.53 -19.29
C ASP A 155 -9.85 0.02 -20.72
N GLU A 156 -11.01 -0.60 -20.93
CA GLU A 156 -11.51 -0.96 -22.28
C GLU A 156 -11.99 0.27 -23.07
N SER A 157 -12.52 1.27 -22.37
CA SER A 157 -13.05 2.50 -22.99
C SER A 157 -11.94 3.43 -23.46
N GLU A 158 -10.83 3.55 -22.71
CA GLU A 158 -9.63 4.30 -23.14
C GLU A 158 -8.98 3.67 -24.38
N LYS A 159 -8.88 2.32 -24.44
CA LYS A 159 -8.34 1.62 -25.63
C LYS A 159 -9.18 1.80 -26.89
N LYS A 160 -10.49 1.99 -26.77
CA LYS A 160 -11.38 2.26 -27.92
C LYS A 160 -11.32 3.72 -28.39
N GLY A 161 -10.92 4.65 -27.53
CA GLY A 161 -10.79 6.08 -27.87
C GLY A 161 -9.56 6.44 -28.71
N GLU A 162 -8.46 5.69 -28.60
CA GLU A 162 -7.21 5.95 -29.35
C GLU A 162 -7.26 5.49 -30.82
N ALA A 163 -8.27 4.71 -31.23
CA ALA A 163 -8.38 4.18 -32.59
C ALA A 163 -9.16 5.09 -33.58
N SER A 164 -9.67 6.25 -33.15
CA SER A 164 -10.53 7.10 -34.00
C SER A 164 -9.95 8.51 -34.14
N GLY A 165 -8.78 8.60 -34.76
CA GLY A 165 -8.06 9.87 -34.97
C GLY A 165 -7.15 9.86 -36.19
N THR A 166 -7.61 9.30 -37.31
CA THR A 166 -7.02 9.54 -38.64
C THR A 166 -8.12 9.46 -39.70
N SER A 167 -8.62 10.62 -40.11
CA SER A 167 -9.19 10.91 -41.43
C SER A 167 -9.15 12.41 -41.65
#